data_AF-K2F3B9-F1
#
_entry.id   AF-K2F3B9-F1
#
_cell.length_a   1.000
_cell.length_b   1.000
_cell.length_c   1.000
_cell.angle_alpha   90.00
_cell.angle_beta   90.00
_cell.angle_gamma   90.00
#
_symmetry.space_group_name_H-M   'P 1'
#
loop_
_entity.id
_entity.type
_entity.pdbx_description
1 polymer ?
#
loop_
_entity_poly.entity_id
_entity_poly.type
_entity_poly.pdbx_seq_one_letter_code
_entity_poly.pdbx_strand_id
1 'polypeptide(L)' 'MRHVGEFDYVIINDQLAQALDDLRAVVRASRLSFGVQRARHAALFARMI' A
#
# COMPACT_ATOMS: atom_id res chain seq x y z
N MET A 1 19.94 -6.18 12.37
CA MET A 1 19.55 -5.92 10.96
C MET A 1 19.29 -7.18 10.13
N ARG A 2 19.33 -8.40 10.70
CA ARG A 2 19.25 -9.64 9.89
C ARG A 2 17.82 -10.04 9.44
N HIS A 3 16.78 -9.44 10.02
CA HIS A 3 15.36 -9.71 9.70
C HIS A 3 14.64 -8.53 9.04
N VAL A 4 15.31 -7.39 8.87
CA VAL A 4 14.67 -6.16 8.32
C VAL A 4 14.50 -6.25 6.80
N GLY A 5 15.35 -7.03 6.13
CA GLY A 5 15.28 -7.24 4.68
C GLY A 5 14.16 -8.17 4.20
N GLU A 6 13.39 -8.77 5.10
CA GLU A 6 12.26 -9.66 4.77
C GLU A 6 10.95 -8.89 4.58
N PHE A 7 10.89 -7.62 4.98
CA PHE A 7 9.69 -6.80 4.93
C PHE A 7 9.71 -5.86 3.73
N ASP A 8 8.59 -5.74 3.03
CA ASP A 8 8.43 -4.83 1.89
C ASP A 8 8.53 -3.34 2.29
N TYR A 9 8.16 -3.03 3.54
CA TYR A 9 8.18 -1.68 4.09
C TYR A 9 8.67 -1.67 5.54
N VAL A 10 9.45 -0.66 5.88
CA VAL A 10 9.94 -0.41 7.24
C VAL A 10 9.64 1.06 7.57
N ILE A 11 8.92 1.30 8.66
CA ILE A 11 8.58 2.66 9.12
C ILE A 11 9.31 2.89 10.45
N ILE A 12 10.12 3.95 10.49
CA ILE A 12 10.82 4.35 11.72
C ILE A 12 9.89 5.27 12.51
N ASN A 13 9.46 4.81 13.69
CA ASN A 13 8.57 5.56 14.56
C ASN A 13 9.35 6.48 15.51
N ASP A 14 9.95 7.54 14.96
CA ASP A 14 10.58 8.62 15.74
C ASP A 14 9.55 9.69 16.15
N GLN A 15 8.55 9.93 15.29
CA GLN A 15 7.41 10.80 15.57
C GLN A 15 6.10 10.08 15.20
N LEU A 16 5.21 9.93 16.18
CA LEU A 16 3.98 9.16 16.02
C LEU A 16 3.10 9.64 14.87
N ALA A 17 2.94 10.96 14.71
CA ALA A 17 2.12 11.53 13.65
C ALA A 17 2.64 11.17 12.26
N GLN A 18 3.96 11.29 12.06
CA GLN A 18 4.61 10.95 10.80
C GLN A 18 4.51 9.45 10.51
N ALA A 19 4.84 8.60 11.49
CA ALA A 19 4.79 7.15 11.32
C ALA A 19 3.36 6.64 11.02
N LEU A 20 2.33 7.28 11.60
CA LEU A 20 0.94 6.98 11.31
C LEU A 20 0.57 7.35 9.87
N ASP A 21 1.04 8.50 9.38
CA ASP A 21 0.79 8.93 8.01
C ASP A 21 1.53 8.06 6.99
N ASP A 22 2.77 7.64 7.30
CA ASP A 22 3.52 6.68 6.49
C ASP A 22 2.80 5.33 6.40
N LEU A 23 2.27 4.83 7.53
CA LEU A 23 1.51 3.59 7.56
C LEU A 23 0.23 3.69 6.74
N ARG A 24 -0.50 4.81 6.86
CA ARG A 24 -1.69 5.08 6.05
C ARG A 24 -1.36 5.15 4.56
N ALA A 25 -0.21 5.72 4.21
CA ALA A 25 0.24 5.82 2.83
C ALA A 25 0.55 4.43 2.25
N VAL A 26 1.27 3.58 2.97
CA VAL A 26 1.54 2.19 2.55
C VAL A 26 0.24 1.43 2.31
N VAL A 27 -0.68 1.43 3.28
CA VAL A 27 -1.97 0.74 3.14
C VAL A 27 -2.78 1.28 1.96
N ARG A 28 -2.76 2.60 1.74
CA ARG A 28 -3.45 3.23 0.61
C ARG A 28 -2.84 2.79 -0.72
N ALA A 29 -1.51 2.81 -0.84
CA ALA A 29 -0.80 2.38 -2.05
C ALA A 29 -1.08 0.90 -2.38
N SER A 30 -1.03 0.00 -1.40
CA SER A 30 -1.36 -1.42 -1.60
C SER A 30 -2.77 -1.61 -2.15
N ARG A 31 -3.75 -0.81 -1.67
CA ARG A 31 -5.13 -0.83 -2.17
C ARG A 31 -5.29 -0.24 -3.57
N LEU A 32 -4.37 0.61 -4.01
CA LEU A 32 -4.36 1.22 -5.34
C LEU A 32 -3.58 0.39 -6.38
N SER A 33 -2.98 -0.73 -5.98
CA SER A 33 -2.34 -1.66 -6.91
C SER A 33 -3.33 -2.13 -7.98
N PHE A 34 -2.83 -2.34 -9.21
CA PHE A 34 -3.66 -2.70 -10.36
C PHE A 34 -4.51 -3.95 -10.10
N GLY A 35 -3.95 -5.00 -9.47
CA GLY A 35 -4.69 -6.21 -9.17
C GLY A 35 -5.91 -5.96 -8.27
N VAL A 36 -5.73 -5.17 -7.20
CA VAL A 36 -6.81 -4.81 -6.27
C VAL A 36 -7.83 -3.90 -6.95
N GLN A 37 -7.37 -2.90 -7.70
CA GLN A 37 -8.25 -1.97 -8.41
C GLN A 37 -9.05 -2.66 -9.51
N ARG A 38 -8.43 -3.54 -10.30
CA ARG A 38 -9.09 -4.33 -11.33
C ARG A 38 -10.14 -5.26 -10.75
N ALA A 39 -9.84 -5.93 -9.63
CA ALA A 39 -10.80 -6.80 -8.96
C ALA A 39 -11.99 -6.00 -8.40
N ARG A 40 -11.72 -4.85 -7.75
CA ARG A 40 -12.77 -4.00 -7.16
C ARG A 40 -13.63 -3.29 -8.20
N HIS A 41 -13.03 -2.85 -9.30
CA HIS A 41 -13.69 -2.05 -10.34
C HIS A 41 -13.81 -2.82 -11.66
N ALA A 42 -14.05 -4.13 -11.59
CA ALA A 42 -14.04 -5.02 -12.76
C ALA A 42 -14.95 -4.53 -13.91
N ALA A 43 -16.15 -4.03 -13.59
CA ALA A 43 -17.08 -3.50 -14.60
C ALA A 43 -16.60 -2.21 -15.28
N LEU A 44 -15.84 -1.37 -14.58
CA LEU A 44 -15.24 -0.17 -15.17
C LEU A 44 -14.11 -0.57 -16.13
N PHE A 45 -13.23 -1.48 -15.69
CA PHE A 45 -12.14 -1.98 -16.52
C PHE A 45 -12.62 -2.75 -17.75
N ALA A 46 -13.71 -3.52 -17.63
CA ALA A 46 -14.31 -4.25 -18.76
C ALA A 46 -14.86 -3.33 -19.88
N ARG A 47 -15.10 -2.04 -19.59
CA ARG A 47 -15.56 -1.04 -20.56
C ARG A 47 -14.43 -0.29 -21.26
N MET A 48 -13.18 -0.49 -20.84
CA MET A 48 -11.98 0.15 -21.41
C MET A 48 -11.27 -0.75 -22.43
N ILE A 49 -11.81 -1.95 -22.67
CA ILE A 49 -11.39 -2.94 -23.67
C ILE A 49 -12.43 -2.91 -24.79
#